data_AF-A0A3N0XIK6-F1
#
_entry.id   AF-A0A3N0XIK6-F1
#
_cell.length_a   1.000
_cell.length_b   1.000
_cell.length_c   1.000
_cell.angle_alpha   90.00
_cell.angle_beta   90.00
_cell.angle_gamma   90.00
#
_symmetry.space_group_name_H-M   'P 1'
#
loop_
_entity.id
_entity.type
_entity.pdbx_description
1 polymer ?
#
loop_
_entity_poly.entity_id
_entity_poly.type
_entity_poly.pdbx_seq_one_letter_code
_entity_poly.pdbx_strand_id
1 'polypeptide(L)'
;MRRITEATNNYQPCSQENCSCHLSVLNNDLRPFKNGISEGLMADTVQRGVGTHYQIIGNKLYREQSCMFPARCSGVEHFILKVINRLPNLEMVINVRDYPQVPGWVQPVLPVLSFSKKQCCLSVVDLKDSSDEIMPTKCLCSSHPTIQEINLASQLRVLMPAQVPHGPHSGNVQLPTSEQRSAM
;
A
#
# COMPACT_ATOMS: atom_id res chain seq x y z
N MET A 1 24.18 -17.66 -27.69
CA MET A 1 24.35 -18.21 -26.32
C MET A 1 24.97 -17.23 -25.32
N ARG A 2 25.90 -16.33 -25.69
CA ARG A 2 26.60 -15.43 -24.75
C ARG A 2 25.72 -14.68 -23.73
N ARG A 3 24.60 -14.09 -24.15
CA ARG A 3 23.72 -13.32 -23.25
C ARG A 3 23.04 -14.17 -22.17
N ILE A 4 22.71 -15.42 -22.47
CA ILE A 4 22.09 -16.33 -21.48
C ILE A 4 23.13 -16.72 -20.43
N THR A 5 24.34 -17.05 -20.86
CA THR A 5 25.45 -17.39 -19.96
C THR A 5 25.79 -16.22 -19.05
N GLU A 6 25.89 -15.01 -19.61
CA GLU A 6 26.15 -13.79 -18.84
C GLU A 6 25.04 -13.49 -17.82
N ALA A 7 23.78 -13.57 -18.22
CA ALA A 7 22.65 -13.39 -17.31
C ALA A 7 22.62 -14.45 -16.20
N THR A 8 22.91 -15.71 -16.53
CA THR A 8 22.93 -16.82 -15.55
C THR A 8 24.08 -16.66 -14.57
N ASN A 9 25.26 -16.24 -15.02
CA ASN A 9 26.42 -16.00 -14.16
C ASN A 9 26.21 -14.82 -13.20
N ASN A 10 25.42 -13.81 -13.62
CA ASN A 10 25.09 -12.64 -12.80
C ASN A 10 23.83 -12.83 -11.95
N TYR A 11 23.03 -13.88 -12.21
CA TYR A 11 21.79 -14.15 -11.48
C TYR A 11 22.12 -14.59 -10.06
N GLN A 12 21.53 -13.90 -9.09
CA GLN A 12 21.58 -14.29 -7.69
C GLN A 12 20.19 -14.79 -7.30
N PRO A 13 20.03 -16.08 -6.93
CA PRO A 13 18.75 -16.59 -6.47
C PRO A 13 18.36 -15.91 -5.16
N CYS A 14 17.07 -15.66 -5.00
CA CYS A 14 16.52 -15.14 -3.77
C CYS A 14 15.84 -16.26 -2.96
N SER A 15 15.91 -16.18 -1.63
CA SER A 15 15.17 -17.06 -0.73
C SER A 15 13.67 -16.73 -0.77
N GLN A 16 12.84 -17.74 -1.06
CA GLN A 16 11.39 -17.62 -1.15
C GLN A 16 10.67 -17.93 0.18
N GLU A 17 11.40 -18.01 1.29
CA GLU A 17 10.81 -18.28 2.62
C GLU A 17 9.85 -17.16 3.07
N ASN A 18 10.05 -15.94 2.57
CA ASN A 18 9.20 -14.78 2.82
C ASN A 18 9.25 -13.79 1.62
N CYS A 19 8.65 -12.61 1.79
CA CYS A 19 8.60 -11.58 0.76
C CYS A 19 9.90 -10.74 0.63
N SER A 20 11.03 -11.15 1.22
CA SER A 20 12.28 -10.38 1.24
C SER A 20 12.87 -10.12 -0.15
N CYS A 21 12.58 -10.98 -1.13
CA CYS A 21 12.98 -10.79 -2.53
C CYS A 21 12.50 -9.47 -3.12
N HIS A 22 11.43 -8.90 -2.58
CA HIS A 22 10.79 -7.69 -3.09
C HIS A 22 11.03 -6.47 -2.21
N LEU A 23 11.83 -6.59 -1.14
CA LEU A 23 12.09 -5.50 -0.20
C LEU A 23 12.80 -4.30 -0.87
N SER A 24 13.66 -4.56 -1.87
CA SER A 24 14.32 -3.51 -2.63
C SER A 24 13.33 -2.64 -3.42
N VAL A 25 12.30 -3.25 -4.00
CA VAL A 25 11.22 -2.55 -4.70
C VAL A 25 10.47 -1.64 -3.73
N LEU A 26 10.03 -2.19 -2.59
CA LEU A 26 9.34 -1.43 -1.55
C LEU A 26 10.17 -0.23 -1.07
N ASN A 27 11.43 -0.45 -0.71
CA ASN A 27 12.31 0.61 -0.21
C ASN A 27 12.58 1.69 -1.27
N ASN A 28 12.70 1.32 -2.54
CA ASN A 28 12.89 2.29 -3.62
C ASN A 28 11.63 3.13 -3.84
N ASP A 29 10.46 2.52 -3.73
CA ASP A 29 9.17 3.14 -3.95
C ASP A 29 8.76 4.09 -2.83
N LEU A 30 9.14 3.77 -1.59
CA LEU A 30 8.90 4.61 -0.41
C LEU A 30 9.96 5.70 -0.22
N ARG A 31 11.09 5.62 -0.94
CA ARG A 31 12.20 6.59 -0.83
C ARG A 31 11.77 8.07 -0.96
N PRO A 32 10.86 8.47 -1.87
CA PRO A 32 10.40 9.86 -1.96
C PRO A 32 9.72 10.36 -0.69
N PHE A 33 9.14 9.45 0.10
CA PHE A 33 8.37 9.75 1.31
C PHE A 33 9.15 9.49 2.60
N LYS A 34 10.48 9.35 2.53
CA LYS A 34 11.34 9.07 3.70
C LYS A 34 11.19 10.10 4.84
N ASN A 35 10.75 11.32 4.52
CA ASN A 35 10.54 12.40 5.48
C ASN A 35 9.10 12.43 6.05
N GLY A 36 8.29 11.42 5.71
CA GLY A 36 6.88 11.34 6.08
C GLY A 36 5.93 11.87 5.01
N ILE A 37 4.64 11.61 5.22
CA ILE A 37 3.52 12.09 4.42
C ILE A 37 2.68 12.97 5.34
N SER A 38 2.53 14.26 5.02
CA SER A 38 1.71 15.17 5.82
C SER A 38 0.21 14.95 5.56
N GLU A 39 -0.62 15.34 6.52
CA GLU A 39 -2.08 15.35 6.37
C GLU A 39 -2.51 16.17 5.14
N GLY A 40 -1.93 17.36 4.95
CA GLY A 40 -2.21 18.19 3.78
C GLY A 40 -1.84 17.50 2.46
N LEU A 41 -0.71 16.78 2.40
CA LEU A 41 -0.33 16.02 1.20
C LEU A 41 -1.31 14.87 0.92
N MET A 42 -1.80 14.21 1.96
CA MET A 42 -2.82 13.16 1.82
C MET A 42 -4.15 13.75 1.36
N ALA A 43 -4.59 14.86 1.96
CA ALA A 43 -5.80 15.57 1.56
C ALA A 43 -5.75 16.01 0.09
N ASP A 44 -4.63 16.58 -0.36
CA ASP A 44 -4.39 16.94 -1.76
C ASP A 44 -4.45 15.72 -2.70
N THR A 45 -3.94 14.57 -2.24
CA THR A 45 -3.94 13.32 -3.01
C THR A 45 -5.37 12.78 -3.19
N VAL A 46 -6.17 12.80 -2.12
CA VAL A 46 -7.58 12.40 -2.15
C VAL A 46 -8.39 13.35 -3.04
N GLN A 47 -8.20 14.67 -2.87
CA GLN A 47 -8.93 15.69 -3.65
C GLN A 47 -8.68 15.57 -5.15
N ARG A 48 -7.49 15.14 -5.58
CA ARG A 48 -7.17 14.91 -6.99
C ARG A 48 -7.92 13.73 -7.62
N GLY A 49 -8.53 12.84 -6.83
CA GLY A 49 -9.33 11.72 -7.35
C GLY A 49 -8.54 10.70 -8.16
N VAL A 50 -7.25 10.55 -7.86
CA VAL A 50 -6.29 9.69 -8.59
C VAL A 50 -6.31 8.22 -8.13
N GLY A 51 -7.18 7.87 -7.20
CA GLY A 51 -7.37 6.51 -6.72
C GLY A 51 -8.50 6.45 -5.71
N THR A 52 -8.66 5.29 -5.08
CA THR A 52 -9.67 5.06 -4.04
C THR A 52 -9.07 5.24 -2.66
N HIS A 53 -9.69 6.07 -1.81
CA HIS A 53 -9.24 6.36 -0.45
C HIS A 53 -9.67 5.26 0.53
N TYR A 54 -8.69 4.72 1.26
CA TYR A 54 -8.87 3.74 2.32
C TYR A 54 -8.29 4.25 3.63
N GLN A 55 -8.93 3.89 4.74
CA GLN A 55 -8.45 4.14 6.09
C GLN A 55 -8.51 2.86 6.92
N ILE A 56 -7.50 2.64 7.75
CA ILE A 56 -7.48 1.59 8.76
C ILE A 56 -7.48 2.28 10.12
N ILE A 57 -8.52 2.03 10.91
CA ILE A 57 -8.67 2.63 12.25
C ILE A 57 -9.15 1.54 13.19
N GLY A 58 -8.35 1.23 14.21
CA GLY A 58 -8.67 0.18 15.19
C GLY A 58 -8.87 -1.17 14.52
N ASN A 59 -7.97 -1.54 13.60
CA ASN A 59 -8.02 -2.78 12.82
C ASN A 59 -9.30 -2.97 11.99
N LYS A 60 -10.03 -1.89 11.69
CA LYS A 60 -11.19 -1.90 10.77
C LYS A 60 -10.85 -1.16 9.50
N LEU A 61 -11.30 -1.70 8.37
CA LEU A 61 -11.12 -1.09 7.06
C LEU A 61 -12.32 -0.22 6.72
N TYR A 62 -12.03 1.02 6.37
CA TYR A 62 -12.97 2.00 5.84
C TYR A 62 -12.53 2.37 4.43
N ARG A 63 -13.50 2.63 3.56
CA ARG A 63 -13.25 3.07 2.20
C ARG A 63 -14.25 4.14 1.82
N GLU A 64 -13.84 5.09 1.00
CA GLU A 64 -14.80 5.97 0.33
C GLU A 64 -15.87 5.15 -0.41
N GLN A 65 -17.06 5.73 -0.55
CA GLN A 65 -18.21 5.04 -1.14
C GLN A 65 -17.94 4.68 -2.61
N SER A 66 -17.37 5.63 -3.36
CA SER A 66 -17.09 5.48 -4.78
C SER A 66 -15.90 4.54 -5.02
N CYS A 67 -16.11 3.48 -5.80
CA CYS A 67 -15.02 2.73 -6.41
C CYS A 67 -15.39 2.43 -7.87
N MET A 68 -14.59 2.95 -8.79
CA MET A 68 -14.85 2.82 -10.24
C MET A 68 -14.81 1.37 -10.73
N PHE A 69 -14.02 0.50 -10.09
CA PHE A 69 -13.90 -0.91 -10.43
C PHE A 69 -14.16 -1.79 -9.20
N PRO A 70 -15.44 -2.03 -8.82
CA PRO A 70 -15.79 -2.69 -7.57
C PRO A 70 -15.08 -4.02 -7.34
N ALA A 71 -14.99 -4.88 -8.37
CA ALA A 71 -14.29 -6.17 -8.27
C ALA A 71 -12.79 -6.02 -7.97
N ARG A 72 -12.13 -4.98 -8.51
CA ARG A 72 -10.71 -4.70 -8.22
C ARG A 72 -10.54 -4.20 -6.77
N CYS A 73 -11.45 -3.33 -6.30
CA CYS A 73 -11.48 -2.92 -4.89
C CYS A 73 -11.69 -4.12 -3.96
N SER A 74 -12.63 -5.02 -4.25
CA SER A 74 -12.83 -6.25 -3.46
C SER A 74 -11.59 -7.14 -3.45
N GLY A 75 -10.86 -7.24 -4.57
CA GLY A 75 -9.59 -7.95 -4.63
C GLY A 75 -8.52 -7.36 -3.70
N VAL A 76 -8.39 -6.02 -3.67
CA VAL A 76 -7.50 -5.31 -2.75
C VAL A 76 -7.94 -5.51 -1.29
N GLU A 77 -9.23 -5.31 -1.00
CA GLU A 77 -9.83 -5.48 0.33
C GLU A 77 -9.59 -6.88 0.90
N HIS A 78 -9.68 -7.93 0.06
CA HIS A 78 -9.39 -9.32 0.46
C HIS A 78 -7.99 -9.50 1.07
N PHE A 79 -6.96 -8.88 0.48
CA PHE A 79 -5.60 -8.99 1.01
C PHE A 79 -5.39 -8.12 2.25
N ILE A 80 -5.94 -6.91 2.28
CA ILE A 80 -5.85 -6.02 3.44
C ILE A 80 -6.50 -6.67 4.66
N LEU A 81 -7.72 -7.20 4.51
CA LEU A 81 -8.49 -7.81 5.59
C LEU A 81 -7.79 -9.03 6.20
N LYS A 82 -6.99 -9.77 5.41
CA LYS A 82 -6.20 -10.91 5.93
C LYS A 82 -5.08 -10.51 6.88
N VAL A 83 -4.56 -9.29 6.76
CA VAL A 83 -3.44 -8.78 7.59
C VAL A 83 -3.85 -7.65 8.53
N ILE A 84 -5.11 -7.19 8.48
CA ILE A 84 -5.58 -5.96 9.13
C ILE A 84 -5.36 -5.92 10.65
N ASN A 85 -5.42 -7.07 11.33
CA ASN A 85 -5.17 -7.20 12.77
C ASN A 85 -3.72 -6.91 13.17
N ARG A 86 -2.80 -6.83 12.20
CA ARG A 86 -1.38 -6.53 12.39
C ARG A 86 -0.99 -5.16 11.84
N LEU A 87 -1.92 -4.47 11.17
CA LEU A 87 -1.67 -3.15 10.60
C LEU A 87 -1.93 -2.07 11.65
N PRO A 88 -1.10 -1.01 11.70
CA PRO A 88 -1.38 0.15 12.52
C PRO A 88 -2.53 0.96 11.92
N ASN A 89 -2.98 1.99 12.65
CA ASN A 89 -3.83 3.00 12.04
C ASN A 89 -3.05 3.70 10.92
N LEU A 90 -3.66 3.82 9.74
CA LEU A 90 -3.07 4.46 8.56
C LEU A 90 -4.17 4.82 7.57
N GLU A 91 -3.83 5.65 6.59
CA GLU A 91 -4.65 5.88 5.42
C GLU A 91 -3.81 5.84 4.14
N MET A 92 -4.47 5.53 3.03
CA MET A 92 -3.80 5.31 1.74
C MET A 92 -4.76 5.54 0.57
N VAL A 93 -4.19 5.93 -0.57
CA VAL A 93 -4.92 6.03 -1.84
C VAL A 93 -4.44 4.94 -2.79
N ILE A 94 -5.35 4.07 -3.21
CA ILE A 94 -5.07 2.92 -4.08
C ILE A 94 -5.72 3.14 -5.43
N ASN A 95 -4.91 3.34 -6.46
CA ASN A 95 -5.35 3.42 -7.85
C ASN A 95 -5.62 2.01 -8.40
N VAL A 96 -6.89 1.73 -8.66
CA VAL A 96 -7.35 0.47 -9.27
C VAL A 96 -7.47 0.54 -10.81
N ARG A 97 -7.05 1.64 -11.45
CA ARG A 97 -7.00 1.79 -12.93
C ARG A 97 -5.75 1.11 -13.51
N ASP A 98 -5.77 0.86 -14.82
CA ASP A 98 -4.65 0.22 -15.55
C ASP A 98 -3.37 1.06 -15.60
N TYR A 99 -3.48 2.39 -15.58
CA TYR A 99 -2.37 3.31 -15.77
C TYR A 99 -2.00 4.06 -14.48
N PRO A 100 -0.69 4.24 -14.18
CA PRO A 100 -0.25 5.02 -13.01
C PRO A 100 -0.67 6.49 -13.13
N GLN A 101 -0.96 7.12 -12.00
CA GLN A 101 -1.52 8.49 -11.97
C GLN A 101 -0.53 9.57 -11.54
N VAL A 102 0.67 9.19 -11.08
CA VAL A 102 1.68 10.13 -10.57
C VAL A 102 2.88 10.15 -11.52
N PRO A 103 2.97 11.13 -12.43
CA PRO A 103 4.15 11.31 -13.27
C PRO A 103 5.33 11.83 -12.44
N GLY A 104 6.54 11.42 -12.79
CA GLY A 104 7.75 11.63 -11.99
C GLY A 104 8.28 13.07 -11.99
N TRP A 105 7.73 13.95 -12.82
CA TRP A 105 8.06 15.38 -12.86
C TRP A 105 7.15 16.24 -11.98
N VAL A 106 6.04 15.71 -11.46
CA VAL A 106 5.13 16.47 -10.60
C VAL A 106 5.69 16.55 -9.18
N GLN A 107 5.65 17.77 -8.61
CA GLN A 107 6.03 18.05 -7.23
C GLN A 107 4.89 18.79 -6.51
N PRO A 108 4.58 18.45 -5.24
CA PRO A 108 5.13 17.32 -4.50
C PRO A 108 4.66 15.97 -5.09
N VAL A 109 5.46 14.92 -4.87
CA VAL A 109 5.09 13.55 -5.25
C VAL A 109 3.89 13.11 -4.39
N LEU A 110 2.85 12.57 -5.01
CA LEU A 110 1.67 12.09 -4.30
C LEU A 110 1.82 10.62 -3.90
N PRO A 111 1.47 10.23 -2.67
CA PRO A 111 1.49 8.84 -2.20
C PRO A 111 0.31 8.02 -2.77
N VAL A 112 0.41 7.61 -4.03
CA VAL A 112 -0.59 6.75 -4.68
C VAL A 112 -0.04 5.35 -4.93
N LEU A 113 -0.74 4.35 -4.41
CA LEU A 113 -0.46 2.94 -4.69
C LEU A 113 -1.04 2.56 -6.06
N SER A 114 -0.27 1.91 -6.93
CA SER A 114 -0.73 1.42 -8.24
C SER A 114 -0.12 0.06 -8.54
N PHE A 115 -0.84 -0.87 -9.16
CA PHE A 115 -0.30 -2.22 -9.44
C PHE A 115 0.83 -2.24 -10.48
N SER A 116 0.99 -1.17 -11.29
CA SER A 116 2.02 -1.08 -12.32
C SER A 116 2.50 0.35 -12.49
N LYS A 117 3.78 0.50 -12.88
CA LYS A 117 4.40 1.77 -13.24
C LYS A 117 5.51 1.61 -14.26
N LYS A 118 5.91 2.73 -14.86
CA LYS A 118 7.15 2.89 -15.65
C LYS A 118 8.10 3.80 -14.90
N GLN A 119 9.37 3.83 -15.33
CA GLN A 119 10.40 4.66 -14.69
C GLN A 119 10.05 6.16 -14.68
N CYS A 120 9.24 6.63 -15.64
CA CYS A 120 8.74 7.99 -15.67
C CYS A 120 7.67 8.30 -14.61
N CYS A 121 7.18 7.31 -13.84
CA CYS A 121 6.10 7.48 -12.87
C CYS A 121 6.56 7.17 -11.44
N LEU A 122 6.07 7.96 -10.49
CA LEU A 122 6.34 7.83 -9.06
C LEU A 122 5.07 7.37 -8.32
N SER A 123 4.60 6.15 -8.61
CA SER A 123 3.61 5.46 -7.78
C SER A 123 4.29 4.41 -6.90
N VAL A 124 3.71 4.13 -5.73
CA VAL A 124 4.15 3.02 -4.89
C VAL A 124 3.54 1.74 -5.47
N VAL A 125 4.34 0.76 -5.86
CA VAL A 125 3.84 -0.45 -6.50
C VAL A 125 3.30 -1.41 -5.44
N ASP A 126 2.05 -1.82 -5.61
CA ASP A 126 1.59 -3.09 -5.02
C ASP A 126 2.16 -4.22 -5.88
N LEU A 127 2.92 -5.13 -5.25
CA LEU A 127 3.67 -6.16 -5.94
C LEU A 127 2.68 -7.07 -6.68
N LYS A 128 2.52 -6.83 -7.98
CA LYS A 128 1.75 -7.72 -8.83
C LYS A 128 2.41 -9.09 -8.86
N ASP A 129 1.66 -10.08 -8.38
CA ASP A 129 1.89 -11.49 -8.61
C ASP A 129 1.95 -11.73 -10.13
N SER A 130 3.07 -12.30 -10.57
CA SER A 130 3.35 -12.68 -11.95
C SER A 130 2.74 -14.05 -12.19
N SER A 131 1.42 -14.13 -12.31
CA SER A 131 0.72 -15.39 -12.57
C SER A 131 0.49 -15.60 -14.07
N ASP A 132 1.51 -16.08 -14.78
CA ASP A 132 1.34 -16.98 -15.93
C ASP A 132 1.84 -18.37 -15.47
N GLU A 133 1.06 -19.03 -14.61
CA GLU A 133 0.86 -20.48 -14.53
C GLU A 133 0.07 -20.85 -13.27
N ILE A 134 -0.64 -21.96 -13.36
CA ILE A 134 -1.55 -22.56 -12.38
C ILE A 134 -0.87 -22.76 -11.01
N MET A 135 -1.37 -22.08 -9.97
CA MET A 135 -1.41 -22.41 -8.51
C MET A 135 -0.16 -23.10 -7.85
N PRO A 136 0.33 -22.62 -6.68
CA PRO A 136 -0.54 -22.35 -5.54
C PRO A 136 -0.31 -20.99 -4.89
N THR A 137 -1.43 -20.45 -4.42
CA THR A 137 -1.56 -19.37 -3.45
C THR A 137 -0.52 -19.46 -2.33
N LYS A 138 0.55 -18.63 -2.36
CA LYS A 138 1.49 -18.47 -1.22
C LYS A 138 2.39 -17.24 -1.30
N CYS A 139 1.83 -16.07 -1.60
CA CYS A 139 2.37 -14.79 -1.11
C CYS A 139 1.32 -14.09 -0.24
N LEU A 140 0.83 -14.81 0.76
CA LEU A 140 0.38 -14.20 1.99
C LEU A 140 1.46 -14.51 3.00
N CYS A 141 2.02 -13.49 3.64
CA CYS A 141 2.92 -13.62 4.78
C CYS A 141 2.23 -14.49 5.86
N SER A 142 2.42 -15.80 5.75
CA SER A 142 1.80 -16.81 6.62
C SER A 142 2.57 -16.86 7.92
N SER A 143 1.80 -16.71 8.99
CA SER A 143 2.07 -16.99 10.40
C SER A 143 3.12 -18.08 10.72
N HIS A 144 4.33 -17.69 11.14
CA HIS A 144 4.92 -18.04 12.45
C HIS A 144 6.24 -17.27 12.71
N PRO A 145 6.66 -17.12 13.98
CA PRO A 145 7.40 -15.95 14.44
C PRO A 145 8.91 -16.20 14.40
N THR A 146 9.65 -15.43 13.61
CA THR A 146 10.93 -14.84 14.00
C THR A 146 11.49 -14.02 12.84
N ILE A 147 12.06 -12.87 13.21
CA ILE A 147 12.81 -11.93 12.36
C ILE A 147 11.96 -10.93 11.56
N GLN A 148 11.78 -9.78 12.22
CA GLN A 148 11.59 -8.43 11.69
C GLN A 148 10.26 -8.22 10.96
N GLU A 149 9.28 -7.53 11.55
CA GLU A 149 9.27 -6.05 11.57
C GLU A 149 9.97 -5.46 10.33
N ILE A 150 9.65 -5.96 9.13
CA ILE A 150 9.92 -5.19 7.93
C ILE A 150 9.17 -3.88 8.15
N ASN A 151 9.97 -2.84 8.21
CA ASN A 151 9.72 -1.43 8.47
C ASN A 151 8.66 -0.80 7.56
N LEU A 152 7.63 -1.52 7.10
CA LEU A 152 6.42 -0.90 6.59
C LEU A 152 5.79 -0.07 7.70
N ALA A 153 5.75 -0.60 8.92
CA ALA A 153 5.34 0.18 10.09
C ALA A 153 6.32 1.30 10.44
N SER A 154 7.65 1.22 10.22
CA SER A 154 8.53 2.37 10.52
C SER A 154 8.63 3.43 9.42
N GLN A 155 8.47 3.02 8.16
CA GLN A 155 8.42 3.92 7.01
C GLN A 155 7.01 4.53 6.82
N LEU A 156 5.95 3.85 7.26
CA LEU A 156 4.61 4.44 7.45
C LEU A 156 4.33 4.90 8.90
N ARG A 157 5.29 4.82 9.86
CA ARG A 157 5.09 5.29 11.26
C ARG A 157 4.96 6.79 11.41
N VAL A 158 4.95 7.53 10.31
CA VAL A 158 4.62 8.97 10.31
C VAL A 158 3.20 9.17 9.76
N LEU A 159 2.25 8.36 10.21
CA LEU A 159 0.82 8.55 9.99
C LEU A 159 0.11 8.67 11.34
N MET A 160 0.44 9.78 12.02
CA MET A 160 -0.19 10.38 13.21
C MET A 160 -0.34 9.53 14.50
N PRO A 161 -0.07 10.11 15.69
CA PRO A 161 -0.70 9.63 16.91
C PRO A 161 -2.20 9.89 16.75
N ALA A 162 -3.02 8.83 16.79
CA ALA A 162 -4.44 8.99 17.08
C ALA A 162 -4.54 9.69 18.44
N GLN A 163 -4.84 10.98 18.45
CA GLN A 163 -5.21 11.68 19.66
C GLN A 163 -6.49 11.02 20.18
N VAL A 164 -6.37 10.26 21.26
CA VAL A 164 -7.50 9.98 22.15
C VAL A 164 -7.78 11.31 22.86
N PRO A 165 -8.94 11.96 22.68
CA PRO A 165 -9.24 13.17 23.41
C PRO A 165 -9.59 12.80 24.85
N HIS A 166 -8.65 13.00 25.77
CA HIS A 166 -8.98 13.23 27.17
C HIS A 166 -9.35 14.70 27.33
N GLY A 167 -10.64 15.01 27.45
CA GLY A 167 -11.12 16.32 27.88
C GLY A 167 -12.41 16.80 27.19
N PRO A 168 -13.38 17.38 27.92
CA PRO A 168 -14.71 17.66 27.41
C PRO A 168 -14.73 19.04 26.73
N HIS A 169 -14.63 19.07 25.41
CA HIS A 169 -15.14 20.21 24.65
C HIS A 169 -15.93 19.72 23.45
N SER A 170 -17.20 20.12 23.46
CA SER A 170 -18.20 19.85 22.45
C SER A 170 -17.75 20.42 21.11
N GLY A 171 -17.37 19.53 20.20
CA GLY A 171 -17.08 19.84 18.80
C GLY A 171 -17.29 18.56 18.02
N ASN A 172 -18.24 18.56 17.09
CA ASN A 172 -18.62 17.41 16.28
C ASN A 172 -17.39 16.79 15.59
N VAL A 173 -16.96 15.62 16.07
CA VAL A 173 -16.10 14.73 15.28
C VAL A 173 -16.98 14.16 14.18
N GLN A 174 -16.85 14.71 12.98
CA GLN A 174 -17.51 14.16 11.80
C GLN A 174 -16.94 12.75 11.57
N LEU A 175 -17.73 11.71 11.87
CA LEU A 175 -17.41 10.35 11.41
C LEU A 175 -17.30 10.39 9.88
N PRO A 176 -16.34 9.66 9.28
CA PRO A 176 -16.22 9.62 7.83
C PRO A 176 -17.50 9.05 7.23
N THR A 177 -17.95 9.60 6.10
CA THR A 177 -19.08 9.13 5.29
C THR A 177 -18.80 7.78 4.59
N SER A 178 -17.86 7.01 5.12
CA SER A 178 -17.30 5.78 4.55
C SER A 178 -18.04 4.54 5.03
N GLU A 179 -18.09 3.50 4.20
CA GLU A 179 -18.66 2.21 4.58
C GLU A 179 -17.60 1.35 5.26
N GLN A 180 -17.92 0.80 6.44
CA GLN A 180 -17.09 -0.21 7.09
C GLN A 180 -17.11 -1.50 6.25
N ARG A 181 -15.94 -2.09 6.02
CA ARG A 181 -15.81 -3.40 5.35
C ARG A 181 -15.42 -4.48 6.34
N SER A 182 -16.03 -5.65 6.18
CA SER A 182 -15.72 -6.87 6.93
C SER A 182 -15.37 -7.98 5.95
N ALA A 183 -14.46 -8.88 6.35
CA ALA A 183 -14.24 -10.11 5.61
C ALA A 183 -15.50 -10.99 5.69
N MET A 184 -15.93 -11.54 4.55
CA MET A 184 -16.93 -12.61 4.49
C MET A 184 -16.27 -13.95 4.81
#